data_AF-A0A947F5A0-F1
#
_entry.id   AF-A0A947F5A0-F1
#
_cell.length_a   1.000
_cell.length_b   1.000
_cell.length_c   1.000
_cell.angle_alpha   90.00
_cell.angle_beta   90.00
_cell.angle_gamma   90.00
#
_symmetry.space_group_name_H-M   'P 1'
#
loop_
_entity.id
_entity.type
_entity.pdbx_description
1 polymer ?
#
loop_
_entity_poly.entity_id
_entity_poly.type
_entity_poly.pdbx_seq_one_letter_code
_entity_poly.pdbx_strand_id
1 'polypeptide(L)'
;MDRKNMKEKIKHLLKEKNAIMLAHNYQPPEIQDLADLCGDSLELSIKAAQTDAEVILFCGVHFMAETASILSPAKTVLLPVKDAGCPMADMVTPEQLKVKLDKLPPMPVVTYVNSTASVKAISTICCTSANAIDVVNSLSETEIMMVPDKNLAMYTAANTKKKIHLWEGYCP
;
A
#
# COMPACT_ATOMS: atom_id res chain seq x y z
N MET A 1 9.44 -31.77 5.08
CA MET A 1 10.71 -31.01 5.03
C MET A 1 10.83 -30.28 6.36
N ASP A 2 11.95 -30.43 7.07
CA ASP A 2 12.13 -29.76 8.38
C ASP A 2 12.24 -28.23 8.22
N ARG A 3 11.79 -27.46 9.22
CA ARG A 3 11.74 -25.98 9.19
C ARG A 3 13.12 -25.36 9.00
N LYS A 4 14.17 -25.95 9.61
CA LYS A 4 15.55 -25.47 9.46
C LYS A 4 16.03 -25.56 8.01
N ASN A 5 15.77 -26.70 7.37
CA ASN A 5 16.09 -26.94 5.96
C ASN A 5 15.33 -25.95 5.04
N MET A 6 14.08 -25.59 5.38
CA MET A 6 13.32 -24.59 4.64
C MET A 6 13.94 -23.18 4.72
N LYS A 7 14.33 -22.73 5.92
CA LYS A 7 14.98 -21.41 6.11
C LYS A 7 16.27 -21.31 5.29
N GLU A 8 17.10 -22.35 5.33
CA GLU A 8 18.35 -22.40 4.56
C GLU A 8 18.10 -22.37 3.05
N LYS A 9 17.10 -23.13 2.58
CA LYS A 9 16.70 -23.12 1.17
C LYS A 9 16.20 -21.76 0.70
N ILE A 10 15.40 -21.06 1.51
CA ILE A 10 14.91 -19.71 1.18
C ILE A 10 16.09 -18.75 1.02
N LYS A 11 17.02 -18.71 1.99
CA LYS A 11 18.20 -17.84 1.92
C LYS A 11 19.08 -18.14 0.71
N HIS A 12 19.24 -19.43 0.38
CA HIS A 12 19.97 -19.83 -0.82
C HIS A 12 19.32 -19.30 -2.10
N LEU A 13 18.00 -19.47 -2.24
CA LEU A 13 17.25 -18.99 -3.41
C LEU A 13 17.23 -17.46 -3.52
N LEU A 14 17.11 -16.74 -2.40
CA LEU A 14 17.18 -15.28 -2.40
C LEU A 14 18.51 -14.80 -2.97
N LYS A 15 19.62 -15.40 -2.54
CA LYS A 15 20.94 -15.08 -3.06
C LYS A 15 21.10 -15.47 -4.54
N GLU A 16 20.68 -16.67 -4.93
CA GLU A 16 20.77 -17.15 -6.31
C GLU A 16 20.01 -16.25 -7.30
N LYS A 17 18.87 -15.71 -6.87
CA LYS A 17 17.99 -14.86 -7.68
C LYS A 17 18.27 -13.36 -7.55
N ASN A 18 19.33 -12.96 -6.85
CA ASN A 18 19.59 -11.56 -6.49
C ASN A 18 18.31 -10.88 -5.96
N ALA A 19 17.65 -11.54 -5.02
CA ALA A 19 16.34 -11.16 -4.50
C ALA A 19 16.45 -10.56 -3.10
N ILE A 20 15.57 -9.61 -2.81
CA ILE A 20 15.34 -9.06 -1.47
C ILE A 20 13.99 -9.53 -0.94
N MET A 21 13.95 -9.96 0.32
CA MET A 21 12.73 -10.36 1.02
C MET A 21 12.27 -9.24 1.95
N LEU A 22 11.05 -8.76 1.76
CA LEU A 22 10.42 -7.73 2.58
C LEU A 22 9.33 -8.37 3.44
N ALA A 23 9.25 -8.01 4.72
CA ALA A 23 8.16 -8.43 5.59
C ALA A 23 7.43 -7.23 6.20
N HIS A 24 6.11 -7.20 6.04
CA HIS A 24 5.29 -6.26 6.78
C HIS A 24 5.30 -6.60 8.28
N ASN A 25 5.16 -5.60 9.15
CA ASN A 25 5.15 -5.75 10.62
C ASN A 25 4.14 -6.78 11.17
N TYR A 26 3.11 -7.13 10.41
CA TYR A 26 2.08 -8.12 10.80
C TYR A 26 2.41 -9.56 10.38
N GLN A 27 3.55 -9.79 9.73
CA GLN A 27 3.99 -11.15 9.38
C GLN A 27 4.36 -11.96 10.64
N PRO A 28 4.23 -13.30 10.62
CA PRO A 28 4.70 -14.15 11.70
C PRO A 28 6.21 -13.96 11.98
N PRO A 29 6.67 -14.12 13.25
CA PRO A 29 8.07 -13.93 13.61
C PRO A 29 9.05 -14.71 12.74
N GLU A 30 8.71 -15.96 12.37
CA GLU A 30 9.58 -16.79 11.54
C GLU A 30 9.80 -16.25 10.11
N ILE A 31 8.89 -15.41 9.61
CA ILE A 31 9.01 -14.70 8.33
C ILE A 31 9.82 -13.42 8.51
N GLN A 32 9.59 -12.69 9.61
CA GLN A 32 10.37 -11.50 9.94
C GLN A 32 11.85 -11.84 10.15
N ASP A 33 12.17 -12.95 10.83
CA ASP A 33 13.55 -13.46 11.03
C ASP A 33 14.30 -13.76 9.72
N LEU A 34 13.58 -13.96 8.62
CA LEU A 34 14.14 -14.28 7.30
C LEU A 34 14.25 -13.06 6.40
N ALA A 35 13.48 -12.01 6.67
CA ALA A 35 13.40 -10.84 5.82
C ALA A 35 14.68 -10.00 5.90
N ASP A 36 15.08 -9.44 4.76
CA ASP A 36 16.18 -8.48 4.70
C ASP A 36 15.73 -7.12 5.25
N LEU A 37 14.44 -6.77 5.08
CA LEU A 37 13.83 -5.55 5.59
C LEU A 37 12.45 -5.84 6.21
N CYS A 38 12.23 -5.28 7.39
CA CYS A 38 10.93 -5.23 8.06
C CYS A 38 10.46 -3.78 8.19
N GLY A 39 9.15 -3.54 8.10
CA GLY A 39 8.59 -2.21 8.27
C GLY A 39 7.14 -2.06 7.85
N ASP A 40 6.74 -0.80 7.69
CA ASP A 40 5.42 -0.41 7.19
C ASP A 40 5.40 -0.30 5.65
N SER A 41 4.20 -0.40 5.09
CA SER A 41 3.83 -0.62 3.70
C SER A 41 4.63 0.20 2.67
N LEU A 42 4.53 1.53 2.72
CA LEU A 42 5.13 2.42 1.70
C LEU A 42 6.64 2.51 1.87
N GLU A 43 7.12 2.64 3.09
CA GLU A 43 8.55 2.77 3.38
C GLU A 43 9.33 1.53 2.92
N LEU A 44 8.78 0.33 3.15
CA LEU A 44 9.35 -0.92 2.65
C LEU A 44 9.51 -0.89 1.12
N SER A 45 8.47 -0.45 0.41
CA SER A 45 8.47 -0.39 -1.05
C SER A 45 9.50 0.63 -1.58
N ILE A 46 9.66 1.77 -0.91
CA ILE A 46 10.67 2.79 -1.26
C ILE A 46 12.09 2.25 -1.02
N LYS A 47 12.35 1.62 0.13
CA LYS A 47 13.67 1.06 0.44
C LYS A 47 14.04 -0.04 -0.55
N ALA A 48 13.11 -0.93 -0.89
CA ALA A 48 13.32 -1.98 -1.88
C ALA A 48 13.58 -1.42 -3.29
N ALA A 49 12.95 -0.30 -3.66
CA ALA A 49 13.22 0.36 -4.93
C ALA A 49 14.67 0.88 -5.02
N GLN A 50 15.28 1.24 -3.88
CA GLN A 50 16.65 1.75 -3.79
C GLN A 50 17.74 0.67 -3.79
N THR A 51 17.39 -0.61 -3.73
CA THR A 51 18.36 -1.70 -3.77
C THR A 51 18.70 -2.12 -5.21
N ASP A 52 19.81 -2.84 -5.35
CA ASP A 52 20.31 -3.49 -6.57
C ASP A 52 19.69 -4.89 -6.81
N ALA A 53 18.75 -5.31 -5.96
CA ALA A 53 18.04 -6.57 -6.13
C ALA A 53 17.18 -6.57 -7.41
N GLU A 54 17.20 -7.67 -8.15
CA GLU A 54 16.37 -7.85 -9.36
C GLU A 54 14.96 -8.32 -9.03
N VAL A 55 14.80 -9.00 -7.89
CA VAL A 55 13.54 -9.58 -7.45
C VAL A 55 13.17 -9.08 -6.05
N ILE A 56 11.91 -8.71 -5.87
CA ILE A 56 11.33 -8.37 -4.57
C ILE A 56 10.36 -9.48 -4.18
N LEU A 57 10.67 -10.23 -3.13
CA LEU A 57 9.73 -11.15 -2.49
C LEU A 57 8.98 -10.40 -1.38
N PHE A 58 7.73 -10.02 -1.65
CA PHE A 58 6.95 -9.19 -0.74
C PHE A 58 6.06 -10.06 0.16
N CYS A 59 6.45 -10.25 1.42
CA CYS A 59 5.64 -10.89 2.45
C CYS A 59 4.68 -9.88 3.09
N GLY A 60 3.56 -9.65 2.41
CA GLY A 60 2.51 -8.71 2.80
C GLY A 60 1.20 -9.06 2.12
N VAL A 61 0.43 -8.04 1.75
CA VAL A 61 -0.85 -8.18 1.03
C VAL A 61 -0.77 -7.58 -0.36
N HIS A 62 -1.75 -7.89 -1.20
CA HIS A 62 -1.77 -7.62 -2.64
C HIS A 62 -1.43 -6.17 -3.00
N PHE A 63 -2.11 -5.19 -2.40
CA PHE A 63 -1.86 -3.78 -2.72
C PHE A 63 -0.43 -3.31 -2.37
N MET A 64 0.22 -3.94 -1.39
CA MET A 64 1.59 -3.60 -1.01
C MET A 64 2.56 -4.10 -2.07
N ALA A 65 2.35 -5.33 -2.58
CA ALA A 65 3.11 -5.85 -3.71
C ALA A 65 2.89 -5.03 -4.99
N GLU A 66 1.65 -4.59 -5.26
CA GLU A 66 1.36 -3.65 -6.35
C GLU A 66 2.13 -2.34 -6.17
N THR A 67 2.17 -1.79 -4.95
CA THR A 67 2.90 -0.56 -4.64
C THR A 67 4.40 -0.72 -4.87
N ALA A 68 4.99 -1.85 -4.45
CA ALA A 68 6.39 -2.17 -4.73
C ALA A 68 6.66 -2.27 -6.24
N SER A 69 5.74 -2.85 -7.01
CA SER A 69 5.85 -2.95 -8.47
C SER A 69 5.74 -1.58 -9.15
N ILE A 70 4.84 -0.71 -8.69
CA ILE A 70 4.70 0.67 -9.19
C ILE A 70 5.99 1.47 -8.95
N LEU A 71 6.60 1.33 -7.76
CA LEU A 71 7.84 2.04 -7.41
C LEU A 71 9.10 1.41 -8.01
N SER A 72 9.02 0.15 -8.44
CA SER A 72 10.14 -0.62 -9.00
C SER A 72 9.77 -1.27 -10.34
N PRO A 73 9.43 -0.49 -11.38
CA PRO A 73 8.87 -1.03 -12.62
C PRO A 73 9.80 -1.98 -13.39
N ALA A 74 11.11 -1.92 -13.14
CA ALA A 74 12.10 -2.80 -13.74
C ALA A 74 12.40 -4.08 -12.92
N LYS A 75 11.91 -4.18 -11.68
CA LYS A 75 12.15 -5.32 -10.79
C LYS A 75 10.98 -6.31 -10.88
N THR A 76 11.27 -7.60 -10.71
CA THR A 76 10.23 -8.62 -10.59
C THR A 76 9.67 -8.61 -9.16
N VAL A 77 8.37 -8.42 -8.98
CA VAL A 77 7.74 -8.46 -7.65
C VAL A 77 6.92 -9.74 -7.50
N LEU A 78 7.20 -10.50 -6.44
CA LEU A 78 6.55 -11.76 -6.12
C LEU A 78 5.77 -11.63 -4.81
N LEU A 79 4.50 -12.02 -4.84
CA LEU A 79 3.66 -12.19 -3.67
C LEU A 79 3.50 -13.70 -3.39
N PRO A 80 3.98 -14.23 -2.24
CA PRO A 80 3.96 -15.67 -1.98
C PRO A 80 2.56 -16.30 -2.00
N VAL A 81 1.55 -15.55 -1.53
CA VAL A 81 0.14 -15.97 -1.50
C VAL A 81 -0.67 -14.94 -2.26
N LYS A 82 -1.06 -15.29 -3.49
CA LYS A 82 -1.73 -14.37 -4.41
C LYS A 82 -3.00 -13.74 -3.83
N ASP A 83 -3.75 -14.50 -3.03
CA ASP A 83 -5.02 -14.09 -2.44
C ASP A 83 -4.87 -13.42 -1.06
N ALA A 84 -3.64 -13.08 -0.64
CA ALA A 84 -3.40 -12.29 0.57
C ALA A 84 -3.93 -10.86 0.36
N GLY A 85 -5.20 -10.63 0.70
CA GLY A 85 -5.90 -9.37 0.47
C GLY A 85 -5.97 -8.43 1.68
N CYS A 86 -6.62 -7.29 1.48
CA CYS A 86 -6.99 -6.36 2.53
C CYS A 86 -8.46 -5.99 2.32
N PRO A 87 -9.40 -6.45 3.18
CA PRO A 87 -10.83 -6.21 2.97
C PRO A 87 -11.16 -4.73 2.76
N MET A 88 -10.48 -3.83 3.47
CA MET A 88 -10.65 -2.40 3.33
C MET A 88 -10.22 -1.85 1.96
N ALA A 89 -9.12 -2.37 1.39
CA ALA A 89 -8.69 -1.97 0.05
C ALA A 89 -9.71 -2.39 -1.01
N ASP A 90 -10.42 -3.50 -0.78
CA ASP A 90 -11.47 -4.03 -1.65
C ASP A 90 -12.82 -3.31 -1.48
N MET A 91 -12.98 -2.44 -0.47
CA MET A 91 -14.21 -1.66 -0.25
C MET A 91 -14.38 -0.50 -1.24
N VAL A 92 -13.41 -0.24 -2.12
CA VAL A 92 -13.48 0.78 -3.17
C VAL A 92 -13.01 0.20 -4.51
N THR A 93 -13.82 0.37 -5.55
CA THR A 93 -13.41 0.08 -6.94
C THR A 93 -13.35 1.36 -7.76
N PRO A 94 -12.59 1.38 -8.87
CA PRO A 94 -12.53 2.54 -9.77
C PRO A 94 -13.91 2.96 -10.30
N GLU A 95 -14.76 1.99 -10.61
CA GLU A 95 -16.10 2.21 -11.15
C GLU A 95 -17.01 2.86 -10.09
N GLN A 96 -17.00 2.33 -8.87
CA GLN A 96 -17.78 2.88 -7.77
C GLN A 96 -17.31 4.30 -7.40
N LEU A 97 -15.99 4.51 -7.39
CA LEU A 97 -15.41 5.82 -7.12
C LEU A 97 -15.81 6.84 -8.19
N LYS A 98 -15.71 6.47 -9.48
CA LYS A 98 -16.15 7.32 -10.59
C LYS A 98 -17.64 7.69 -10.49
N VAL A 99 -18.51 6.72 -10.25
CA VAL A 99 -19.96 6.95 -10.07
C VAL A 99 -20.25 7.90 -8.90
N LYS A 100 -19.45 7.86 -7.83
CA LYS A 100 -19.59 8.79 -6.70
C LYS A 100 -19.10 10.19 -7.06
N LEU A 101 -17.97 10.30 -7.75
CA LEU A 101 -17.38 11.57 -8.17
C LEU A 101 -18.28 12.30 -9.18
N ASP A 102 -18.93 11.58 -10.09
CA ASP A 102 -19.87 12.17 -11.08
C ASP A 102 -21.07 12.88 -10.45
N LYS A 103 -21.36 12.62 -9.16
CA LYS A 103 -22.45 13.24 -8.39
C LYS A 103 -21.98 14.42 -7.53
N LEU A 104 -20.69 14.74 -7.55
CA LEU A 104 -20.08 15.77 -6.74
C LEU A 104 -19.38 16.81 -7.63
N PRO A 105 -19.12 18.03 -7.12
CA PRO A 105 -18.24 18.97 -7.83
C PRO A 105 -16.87 18.35 -8.10
N PRO A 106 -16.18 18.71 -9.19
CA PRO A 106 -14.81 18.27 -9.43
C PRO A 106 -13.91 18.62 -8.25
N MET A 107 -13.19 17.62 -7.73
CA MET A 107 -12.30 17.78 -6.57
C MET A 107 -11.15 16.76 -6.62
N PRO A 108 -10.03 17.03 -5.94
CA PRO A 108 -8.96 16.07 -5.80
C PRO A 108 -9.41 14.81 -5.06
N VAL A 109 -8.85 13.68 -5.46
CA VAL A 109 -9.01 12.39 -4.77
C VAL A 109 -7.70 12.05 -4.07
N VAL A 110 -7.73 12.06 -2.75
CA VAL A 110 -6.62 11.60 -1.90
C VAL A 110 -6.90 10.16 -1.49
N THR A 111 -6.00 9.26 -1.89
CA THR A 111 -6.19 7.82 -1.69
C THR A 111 -5.17 7.26 -0.72
N TYR A 112 -5.65 6.61 0.33
CA TYR A 112 -4.78 5.87 1.23
C TYR A 112 -4.10 4.72 0.46
N VAL A 113 -2.81 4.49 0.69
CA VAL A 113 -2.04 3.43 0.02
C VAL A 113 -2.66 2.03 0.16
N ASN A 114 -3.49 1.80 1.18
CA ASN A 114 -4.31 0.60 1.36
C ASN A 114 -5.52 0.60 0.41
N SER A 115 -5.21 0.54 -0.89
CA SER A 115 -6.13 0.57 -2.03
C SER A 115 -5.50 -0.17 -3.21
N THR A 116 -6.27 -0.60 -4.20
CA THR A 116 -5.69 -1.26 -5.38
C THR A 116 -4.95 -0.28 -6.30
N ALA A 117 -4.01 -0.79 -7.11
CA ALA A 117 -3.35 -0.01 -8.15
C ALA A 117 -4.34 0.68 -9.11
N SER A 118 -5.44 0.00 -9.45
CA SER A 118 -6.47 0.55 -10.32
C SER A 118 -7.19 1.75 -9.71
N VAL A 119 -7.40 1.76 -8.39
CA VAL A 119 -7.97 2.93 -7.70
C VAL A 119 -6.95 4.06 -7.69
N LYS A 120 -5.68 3.77 -7.37
CA LYS A 120 -4.59 4.78 -7.42
C LYS A 120 -4.48 5.45 -8.78
N ALA A 121 -4.70 4.72 -9.88
CA ALA A 121 -4.62 5.24 -11.23
C ALA A 121 -5.64 6.35 -11.56
N ILE A 122 -6.75 6.43 -10.82
CA ILE A 122 -7.76 7.48 -10.98
C ILE A 122 -7.73 8.50 -9.82
N SER A 123 -6.74 8.40 -8.93
CA SER A 123 -6.56 9.30 -7.81
C SER A 123 -5.67 10.49 -8.18
N THR A 124 -5.84 11.60 -7.47
CA THR A 124 -4.96 12.76 -7.62
C THR A 124 -3.62 12.54 -6.93
N ILE A 125 -3.65 11.99 -5.70
CA ILE A 125 -2.45 11.74 -4.91
C ILE A 125 -2.70 10.63 -3.89
N CYS A 126 -1.65 9.89 -3.55
CA CYS A 126 -1.71 8.89 -2.48
C CYS A 126 -1.21 9.46 -1.15
N CYS A 127 -1.73 8.94 -0.04
CA CYS A 127 -1.23 9.22 1.31
C CYS A 127 -1.02 7.93 2.11
N THR A 128 -0.32 8.04 3.24
CA THR A 128 -0.27 7.05 4.31
C THR A 128 -0.93 7.62 5.57
N SER A 129 -1.14 6.78 6.57
CA SER A 129 -1.58 7.24 7.90
C SER A 129 -0.61 8.26 8.52
N ALA A 130 0.68 8.18 8.19
CA ALA A 130 1.72 9.04 8.72
C ALA A 130 1.76 10.44 8.10
N ASN A 131 1.21 10.63 6.89
CA ASN A 131 1.31 11.92 6.16
C ASN A 131 -0.02 12.45 5.61
N ALA A 132 -1.16 11.86 5.96
CA ALA A 132 -2.46 12.23 5.40
C ALA A 132 -2.79 13.73 5.57
N ILE A 133 -2.49 14.32 6.73
CA ILE A 133 -2.70 15.75 7.01
C ILE A 133 -1.85 16.62 6.09
N ASP A 134 -0.55 16.31 5.97
CA ASP A 134 0.39 17.08 5.16
C ASP A 134 0.03 16.99 3.67
N VAL A 135 -0.31 15.78 3.18
CA VAL A 135 -0.74 15.56 1.80
C VAL A 135 -2.01 16.36 1.50
N VAL A 136 -3.02 16.30 2.38
CA VAL A 136 -4.26 17.06 2.22
C VAL A 136 -4.00 18.57 2.21
N ASN A 137 -3.13 19.07 3.10
CA ASN A 137 -2.76 20.48 3.16
C ASN A 137 -1.91 20.96 1.98
N SER A 138 -1.20 20.05 1.29
CA SER A 138 -0.39 20.40 0.11
C SER A 138 -1.21 20.77 -1.12
N LEU A 139 -2.46 20.32 -1.20
CA LEU A 139 -3.38 20.62 -2.30
C LEU A 139 -3.90 22.06 -2.19
N SER A 140 -4.24 22.70 -3.31
CA SER A 140 -4.75 24.09 -3.29
C SER A 140 -6.25 24.16 -3.00
N GLU A 141 -6.95 23.07 -3.27
CA GLU A 141 -8.40 22.93 -3.22
C GLU A 141 -8.90 22.81 -1.78
N THR A 142 -10.08 23.37 -1.52
CA THR A 142 -10.69 23.40 -0.19
C THR A 142 -11.61 22.20 0.09
N GLU A 143 -12.09 21.51 -0.95
CA GLU A 143 -12.90 20.30 -0.87
C GLU A 143 -12.15 19.12 -1.51
N ILE A 144 -12.12 17.96 -0.84
CA ILE A 144 -11.35 16.77 -1.25
C ILE A 144 -12.17 15.51 -0.99
N MET A 145 -12.03 14.50 -1.85
CA MET A 145 -12.49 13.12 -1.59
C MET A 145 -11.37 12.29 -0.98
N MET A 146 -11.64 11.61 0.14
CA MET A 146 -10.71 10.63 0.74
C MET A 146 -11.27 9.21 0.69
N VAL A 147 -10.43 8.27 0.25
CA VAL A 147 -10.78 6.84 0.10
C VAL A 147 -9.64 5.92 0.57
N PRO A 148 -9.91 4.65 0.93
CA PRO A 148 -11.22 4.11 1.30
C PRO A 148 -11.59 4.29 2.78
N ASP A 149 -10.62 4.57 3.65
CA ASP A 149 -10.84 4.50 5.11
C ASP A 149 -11.49 5.77 5.67
N LYS A 150 -12.70 5.61 6.23
CA LYS A 150 -13.46 6.70 6.84
C LYS A 150 -12.83 7.25 8.11
N ASN A 151 -12.15 6.42 8.91
CA ASN A 151 -11.55 6.85 10.17
C ASN A 151 -10.35 7.75 9.91
N LEU A 152 -9.48 7.38 8.96
CA LEU A 152 -8.37 8.21 8.51
C LEU A 152 -8.88 9.53 7.91
N ALA A 153 -9.94 9.46 7.11
CA ALA A 153 -10.54 10.64 6.52
C ALA A 153 -11.18 11.57 7.57
N MET A 154 -11.88 11.02 8.57
CA MET A 154 -12.42 11.79 9.71
C MET A 154 -11.30 12.41 10.55
N TYR A 155 -10.24 11.65 10.85
CA TYR A 155 -9.07 12.17 11.57
C TYR A 155 -8.41 13.32 10.80
N THR A 156 -8.26 13.17 9.48
CA THR A 156 -7.67 14.21 8.63
C THR A 156 -8.57 15.45 8.55
N ALA A 157 -9.90 15.26 8.51
CA ALA A 157 -10.87 16.35 8.52
C ALA A 157 -10.82 17.15 9.83
N ALA A 158 -10.66 16.47 10.97
CA ALA A 158 -10.55 17.10 12.27
C ALA A 158 -9.26 17.92 12.45
N ASN A 159 -8.21 17.62 11.68
CA ASN A 159 -6.88 18.23 11.78
C ASN A 159 -6.53 19.15 10.59
N THR A 160 -7.49 19.46 9.74
CA THR A 160 -7.31 20.38 8.60
C THR A 160 -8.47 21.36 8.52
N LYS A 161 -8.30 22.45 7.76
CA LYS A 161 -9.39 23.40 7.50
C LYS A 161 -10.23 23.02 6.26
N LYS A 162 -9.95 21.85 5.68
CA LYS A 162 -10.53 21.42 4.40
C LYS A 162 -11.81 20.63 4.64
N LYS A 163 -12.74 20.73 3.70
CA LYS A 163 -13.94 19.90 3.68
C LYS A 163 -13.59 18.56 3.04
N ILE A 164 -13.71 17.48 3.81
CA ILE A 164 -13.35 16.14 3.35
C ILE A 164 -14.62 15.30 3.16
N HIS A 165 -14.82 14.83 1.94
CA HIS A 165 -15.82 13.85 1.59
C HIS A 165 -15.28 12.44 1.87
N LEU A 166 -16.05 11.64 2.62
CA LEU A 166 -15.63 10.34 3.12
C LEU A 166 -16.10 9.21 2.20
N TRP A 167 -15.27 8.18 2.07
CA TRP A 167 -15.70 6.84 1.65
C TRP A 167 -16.00 5.98 2.89
N GLU A 168 -17.06 5.18 2.86
CA GLU A 168 -17.53 4.42 4.04
C GLU A 168 -16.75 3.11 4.28
N GLY A 169 -15.49 3.05 3.85
CA GLY A 169 -14.63 1.90 4.10
C GLY A 169 -13.97 1.96 5.47
N TYR A 170 -13.53 0.82 5.99
CA TYR A 170 -12.86 0.73 7.29
C TYR A 170 -12.05 -0.57 7.39
N CYS A 171 -11.01 -0.56 8.22
CA CYS A 171 -10.36 -1.79 8.68
C CYS A 171 -11.22 -2.45 9.78
N PRO A 172 -11.69 -3.70 9.61
CA PRO A 172 -12.52 -4.40 10.59
C PRO A 172 -11.76 -4.87 11.83
#